data_AF-A0A7V7AH89-F1
#
_entry.id   AF-A0A7V7AH89-F1
#
_cell.length_a   1.000
_cell.length_b   1.000
_cell.length_c   1.000
_cell.angle_alpha   90.00
_cell.angle_beta   90.00
_cell.angle_gamma   90.00
#
_symmetry.space_group_name_H-M   'P 1'
#
loop_
_entity.id
_entity.type
_entity.pdbx_description
1 polymer ?
#
loop_
_entity_poly.entity_id
_entity_poly.type
_entity_poly.pdbx_seq_one_letter_code
_entity_poly.pdbx_strand_id
1 'polypeptide(L)'
;INDPTPIDFADYLIIESTYGRRHHTQEIDRLDALNQIIHETFQKGGNLIIPAFAVERTQDLLFDLHRLIDRGDIKGQDIYIDSPLAISATEIFCRNHDYFDAEATELRRAKSGICPLYLPGLRFSRTVEESIELNKKKGGAIIISASGMADAGRIKHHLKHNLWRPESTVLFVGFQAEGTLGRRLLEGEKSVRIHGEEIMVRADIRNLDGFSAHADQTALLKWVKQFKVSPKKIFVTHGEEKGSAALADIFGEQLTTEVIIPDWLEVFDLTSDLKKEIPFETEINIEVLHQLNQQVQEKLDSLIAADINLEKSYEVFNLLKRLQNELDRVS
;
A
#
# COMPACT_ATOMS: atom_id res chain seq x y z
N ILE A 1 -7.33 -10.31 -2.05
CA ILE A 1 -5.89 -10.51 -2.37
C ILE A 1 -5.39 -11.64 -1.47
N ASN A 2 -4.40 -12.44 -1.89
CA ASN A 2 -3.84 -13.50 -1.05
C ASN A 2 -3.37 -13.00 0.33
N ASP A 3 -3.48 -13.86 1.33
CA ASP A 3 -3.01 -13.59 2.69
C ASP A 3 -1.47 -13.39 2.74
N PRO A 4 -0.96 -12.61 3.72
CA PRO A 4 0.46 -12.41 3.89
C PRO A 4 1.18 -13.74 4.20
N THR A 5 2.26 -13.99 3.46
CA THR A 5 3.09 -15.18 3.64
C THR A 5 3.88 -15.11 4.96
N PRO A 6 3.87 -16.17 5.79
CA PRO A 6 4.78 -16.26 6.94
C PRO A 6 6.23 -16.36 6.48
N ILE A 7 7.13 -15.66 7.16
CA ILE A 7 8.58 -15.68 6.88
C ILE A 7 9.30 -16.44 7.99
N ASP A 8 10.11 -17.43 7.60
CA ASP A 8 10.80 -18.30 8.55
C ASP A 8 12.01 -17.63 9.22
N PHE A 9 12.78 -16.83 8.48
CA PHE A 9 14.05 -16.24 8.90
C PHE A 9 14.29 -14.86 8.25
N ALA A 10 14.85 -13.93 9.03
CA ALA A 10 15.49 -12.71 8.53
C ALA A 10 16.56 -12.25 9.53
N ASP A 11 17.66 -11.64 9.06
CA ASP A 11 18.66 -11.01 9.93
C ASP A 11 18.10 -9.75 10.61
N TYR A 12 17.38 -8.93 9.85
CA TYR A 12 16.77 -7.69 10.30
C TYR A 12 15.36 -7.58 9.72
N LEU A 13 14.45 -6.99 10.50
CA LEU A 13 13.08 -6.75 10.07
C LEU A 13 12.81 -5.24 10.06
N ILE A 14 12.32 -4.71 8.93
CA ILE A 14 11.75 -3.36 8.85
C ILE A 14 10.23 -3.53 8.73
N ILE A 15 9.47 -2.94 9.64
CA ILE A 15 8.02 -3.12 9.73
C ILE A 15 7.30 -1.78 9.83
N GLU A 16 6.11 -1.72 9.26
CA GLU A 16 5.25 -0.53 9.36
C GLU A 16 4.57 -0.42 10.74
N SER A 17 4.01 0.76 11.05
CA SER A 17 3.33 1.03 12.30
C SER A 17 2.12 1.96 12.14
N THR A 18 1.51 1.97 10.95
CA THR A 18 0.36 2.82 10.62
C THR A 18 -0.76 2.67 11.65
N TYR A 19 -0.96 1.44 12.14
CA TYR A 19 -1.92 1.08 13.20
C TYR A 19 -1.28 0.55 14.47
N GLY A 20 -0.06 0.99 14.79
CA GLY A 20 0.70 0.53 15.94
C GLY A 20 0.04 0.76 17.31
N ARG A 21 -1.01 1.59 17.39
CA ARG A 21 -1.82 1.82 18.60
C ARG A 21 -3.27 1.33 18.49
N ARG A 22 -3.68 0.82 17.32
CA ARG A 22 -5.06 0.36 17.13
C ARG A 22 -5.17 -1.11 17.51
N HIS A 23 -6.19 -1.39 18.30
CA HIS A 23 -6.68 -2.74 18.53
C HIS A 23 -7.98 -2.89 17.75
N HIS A 24 -8.10 -3.87 16.86
CA HIS A 24 -9.42 -4.27 16.38
C HIS A 24 -10.21 -4.80 17.58
N THR A 25 -11.16 -4.02 18.08
CA THR A 25 -12.20 -4.52 18.97
C THR A 25 -13.09 -5.47 18.18
N GLN A 26 -13.47 -6.60 18.78
CA GLN A 26 -14.29 -7.65 18.16
C GLN A 26 -15.56 -7.11 17.47
N GLU A 27 -15.61 -7.38 16.17
CA GLU A 27 -16.73 -7.94 15.39
C GLU A 27 -18.08 -7.21 15.40
N ILE A 28 -18.14 -6.02 14.82
CA ILE A 28 -19.21 -5.82 13.84
C ILE A 28 -18.62 -6.29 12.51
N ASP A 29 -19.26 -7.27 11.86
CA ASP A 29 -18.90 -7.66 10.49
C ASP A 29 -18.84 -6.37 9.66
N ARG A 30 -17.68 -6.08 9.04
CA ARG A 30 -17.49 -4.87 8.22
C ARG A 30 -18.61 -4.70 7.20
N LEU A 31 -19.17 -5.82 6.75
CA LEU A 31 -20.25 -5.89 5.79
C LEU A 31 -21.57 -5.40 6.39
N ASP A 32 -21.88 -5.80 7.62
CA ASP A 32 -23.08 -5.35 8.34
C ASP A 32 -22.98 -3.87 8.74
N ALA A 33 -21.78 -3.41 9.15
CA ALA A 33 -21.54 -1.99 9.41
C ALA A 33 -21.72 -1.15 8.14
N LEU A 34 -21.17 -1.59 7.01
CA LEU A 34 -21.36 -0.92 5.72
C LEU A 34 -22.85 -0.89 5.34
N ASN A 35 -23.55 -2.01 5.51
CA ASN A 35 -24.98 -2.12 5.23
C ASN A 35 -25.80 -1.12 6.06
N GLN A 36 -25.54 -1.05 7.36
CA GLN A 36 -26.20 -0.11 8.27
C GLN A 36 -26.00 1.33 7.81
N ILE A 37 -24.77 1.72 7.46
CA ILE A 37 -24.47 3.08 7.00
C ILE A 37 -25.20 3.40 5.69
N ILE A 38 -25.23 2.45 4.74
CA ILE A 38 -25.98 2.62 3.48
C ILE A 38 -27.47 2.83 3.77
N HIS A 39 -28.06 1.96 4.60
CA HIS A 39 -29.48 2.06 4.96
C HIS A 39 -29.82 3.38 5.65
N GLU A 40 -29.06 3.78 6.66
CA GLU A 40 -29.29 5.03 7.40
C GLU A 40 -29.16 6.25 6.47
N THR A 41 -28.19 6.24 5.55
CA THR A 41 -28.00 7.32 4.58
C THR A 41 -29.19 7.45 3.64
N PHE A 42 -29.70 6.31 3.13
CA PHE A 42 -30.82 6.31 2.19
C PHE A 42 -32.18 6.52 2.86
N GLN A 43 -32.34 6.15 4.13
CA GLN A 43 -33.51 6.52 4.93
C GLN A 43 -33.62 8.04 5.11
N LYS A 44 -32.47 8.74 5.25
CA LYS A 44 -32.42 10.21 5.25
C LYS A 44 -32.67 10.83 3.87
N GLY A 45 -32.58 10.03 2.80
CA GLY A 45 -32.76 10.48 1.42
C GLY A 45 -31.53 11.12 0.78
N GLY A 46 -30.34 10.99 1.38
CA GLY A 46 -29.11 11.58 0.87
C GLY A 46 -28.27 10.66 0.00
N ASN A 47 -27.06 11.12 -0.32
CA ASN A 47 -26.04 10.33 -1.01
C ASN A 47 -25.01 9.81 -0.01
N LEU A 48 -24.45 8.63 -0.30
CA LEU A 48 -23.28 8.11 0.40
C LEU A 48 -22.02 8.45 -0.42
N ILE A 49 -21.17 9.30 0.13
CA ILE A 49 -19.92 9.72 -0.50
C ILE A 49 -18.77 8.97 0.17
N ILE A 50 -17.98 8.24 -0.62
CA ILE A 50 -16.87 7.41 -0.10
C ILE A 50 -15.56 7.88 -0.76
N PRO A 51 -14.76 8.70 -0.07
CA PRO A 51 -13.35 8.90 -0.41
C PRO A 51 -12.60 7.56 -0.33
N ALA A 52 -12.05 7.09 -1.44
CA ALA A 52 -11.29 5.83 -1.48
C ALA A 52 -10.04 5.94 -2.34
N PHE A 53 -8.99 5.20 -1.97
CA PHE A 53 -7.83 5.03 -2.85
C PHE A 53 -8.24 4.27 -4.11
N ALA A 54 -7.71 4.73 -5.25
CA ALA A 54 -8.10 4.23 -6.56
C ALA A 54 -7.74 2.75 -6.77
N VAL A 55 -6.62 2.34 -6.19
CA VAL A 55 -6.12 0.97 -6.22
C VAL A 55 -6.39 0.34 -4.86
N GLU A 56 -6.75 -0.93 -4.89
CA GLU A 56 -7.06 -1.79 -3.75
C GLU A 56 -8.35 -1.41 -3.00
N ARG A 57 -8.39 -0.26 -2.31
CA ARG A 57 -9.51 0.10 -1.41
C ARG A 57 -10.84 0.24 -2.14
N THR A 58 -10.82 0.83 -3.34
CA THR A 58 -12.01 0.87 -4.19
C THR A 58 -12.48 -0.54 -4.55
N GLN A 59 -11.57 -1.46 -4.87
CA GLN A 59 -11.91 -2.82 -5.29
C GLN A 59 -12.45 -3.66 -4.13
N ASP A 60 -11.88 -3.54 -2.93
CA ASP A 60 -12.42 -4.19 -1.73
C ASP A 60 -13.84 -3.71 -1.42
N LEU A 61 -14.10 -2.41 -1.56
CA LEU A 61 -15.46 -1.86 -1.42
C LEU A 61 -16.43 -2.42 -2.46
N LEU A 62 -16.02 -2.54 -3.73
CA LEU A 62 -16.87 -3.12 -4.77
C LEU A 62 -17.20 -4.58 -4.47
N PHE A 63 -16.23 -5.34 -3.97
CA PHE A 63 -16.41 -6.73 -3.58
C PHE A 63 -17.45 -6.86 -2.45
N ASP A 64 -17.30 -6.08 -1.38
CA ASP A 64 -18.25 -6.10 -0.26
C ASP A 64 -19.64 -5.59 -0.66
N LEU A 65 -19.73 -4.54 -1.49
CA LEU A 65 -21.01 -4.09 -2.05
C LEU A 65 -21.69 -5.18 -2.90
N HIS A 66 -20.93 -5.97 -3.66
CA HIS A 66 -21.48 -7.12 -4.39
C HIS A 66 -22.05 -8.15 -3.43
N ARG A 67 -21.34 -8.47 -2.35
CA ARG A 67 -21.82 -9.41 -1.33
C ARG A 67 -23.13 -8.94 -0.68
N LEU A 68 -23.27 -7.63 -0.41
CA LEU A 68 -24.53 -7.06 0.10
C LEU A 68 -25.68 -7.18 -0.90
N ILE A 69 -25.41 -6.99 -2.19
CA ILE A 69 -26.43 -7.20 -3.24
C ILE A 69 -26.85 -8.68 -3.29
N ASP A 70 -25.89 -9.59 -3.18
CA ASP A 70 -26.17 -11.04 -3.22
C ASP A 70 -26.93 -11.54 -2.00
N ARG A 71 -26.71 -10.94 -0.82
CA ARG A 71 -27.51 -11.16 0.39
C ARG A 71 -28.93 -10.56 0.28
N GLY A 72 -29.16 -9.66 -0.67
CA GLY A 72 -30.42 -8.94 -0.83
C GLY A 72 -30.59 -7.75 0.12
N ASP A 73 -29.53 -7.39 0.85
CA ASP A 73 -29.51 -6.30 1.83
C ASP A 73 -29.64 -4.95 1.13
N ILE A 74 -28.94 -4.79 0.01
CA ILE A 74 -29.01 -3.58 -0.81
C ILE A 74 -29.55 -3.90 -2.21
N LYS A 75 -30.51 -3.11 -2.67
CA LYS A 75 -31.20 -3.34 -3.95
C LYS A 75 -30.52 -2.57 -5.07
N GLY A 76 -29.34 -3.02 -5.49
CA GLY A 76 -28.63 -2.54 -6.70
C GLY A 76 -28.76 -1.03 -6.92
N GLN A 77 -28.47 -0.23 -5.88
CA GLN A 77 -28.57 1.23 -5.99
C GLN A 77 -27.61 1.75 -7.05
N ASP A 78 -27.79 3.00 -7.47
CA ASP A 78 -26.83 3.61 -8.39
C ASP A 78 -25.47 3.76 -7.68
N ILE A 79 -24.53 2.88 -8.02
CA ILE A 79 -23.17 2.85 -7.50
C ILE A 79 -22.25 3.43 -8.56
N TYR A 80 -21.51 4.47 -8.21
CA TYR A 80 -20.62 5.18 -9.12
C TYR A 80 -19.16 5.05 -8.67
N ILE A 81 -18.28 4.73 -9.62
CA ILE A 81 -16.86 5.03 -9.49
C ILE A 81 -16.57 6.27 -10.33
N ASP A 82 -16.18 7.35 -9.66
CA ASP A 82 -15.77 8.60 -10.29
C ASP A 82 -14.28 8.86 -10.08
N SER A 83 -13.48 8.01 -10.71
CA SER A 83 -12.02 8.10 -10.75
C SER A 83 -11.51 7.30 -11.95
N PRO A 84 -10.95 7.94 -13.00
CA PRO A 84 -10.40 7.24 -14.15
C PRO A 84 -9.37 6.19 -13.75
N LEU A 85 -8.52 6.54 -12.77
CA LEU A 85 -7.51 5.62 -12.23
C LEU A 85 -8.16 4.42 -11.53
N ALA A 86 -9.22 4.63 -10.75
CA ALA A 86 -9.88 3.53 -10.05
C ALA A 86 -10.60 2.59 -11.03
N ILE A 87 -11.19 3.15 -12.08
CA ILE A 87 -11.82 2.38 -13.17
C ILE A 87 -10.77 1.51 -13.87
N SER A 88 -9.64 2.10 -14.27
CA SER A 88 -8.54 1.36 -14.89
C SER A 88 -7.95 0.29 -13.97
N ALA A 89 -7.79 0.59 -12.68
CA ALA A 89 -7.35 -0.38 -11.69
C ALA A 89 -8.33 -1.57 -11.58
N THR A 90 -9.63 -1.31 -11.48
CA THR A 90 -10.65 -2.37 -11.44
C THR A 90 -10.59 -3.26 -12.68
N GLU A 91 -10.41 -2.69 -13.87
CA GLU A 91 -10.22 -3.48 -15.11
C GLU A 91 -8.98 -4.38 -15.05
N ILE A 92 -7.87 -3.87 -14.50
CA ILE A 92 -6.64 -4.65 -14.33
C ILE A 92 -6.85 -5.79 -13.34
N PHE A 93 -7.47 -5.54 -12.19
CA PHE A 93 -7.80 -6.60 -11.22
C PHE A 93 -8.64 -7.70 -11.86
N CYS A 94 -9.68 -7.34 -12.62
CA CYS A 94 -10.55 -8.31 -13.29
C CYS A 94 -9.83 -9.14 -14.39
N ARG A 95 -8.80 -8.58 -15.03
CA ARG A 95 -7.97 -9.31 -16.01
C ARG A 95 -6.96 -10.25 -15.34
N ASN A 96 -6.59 -10.01 -14.10
CA ASN A 96 -5.57 -10.76 -13.36
C ASN A 96 -6.19 -11.60 -12.23
N HIS A 97 -7.22 -12.38 -12.56
CA HIS A 97 -7.97 -13.18 -11.58
C HIS A 97 -7.15 -14.24 -10.85
N ASP A 98 -5.95 -14.57 -11.34
CA ASP A 98 -5.06 -15.55 -10.70
C ASP A 98 -4.50 -15.07 -9.35
N TYR A 99 -4.64 -13.76 -9.05
CA TYR A 99 -4.26 -13.15 -7.78
C TYR A 99 -5.44 -13.00 -6.81
N PHE A 100 -6.61 -13.52 -7.16
CA PHE A 100 -7.76 -13.53 -6.27
C PHE A 100 -7.56 -14.56 -5.16
N ASP A 101 -7.99 -14.21 -3.95
CA ASP A 101 -8.09 -15.15 -2.85
C ASP A 101 -9.21 -16.18 -3.10
N ALA A 102 -9.37 -17.11 -2.15
CA ALA A 102 -10.36 -18.17 -2.23
C ALA A 102 -11.81 -17.62 -2.32
N GLU A 103 -12.14 -16.61 -1.53
CA GLU A 103 -13.50 -16.03 -1.49
C GLU A 103 -13.86 -15.35 -2.81
N ALA A 104 -12.96 -14.51 -3.35
CA ALA A 104 -13.17 -13.85 -4.63
C ALA A 104 -13.20 -14.85 -5.79
N THR A 105 -12.40 -15.90 -5.72
CA THR A 105 -12.42 -16.99 -6.70
C THR A 105 -13.75 -17.76 -6.67
N GLU A 106 -14.29 -18.04 -5.48
CA GLU A 106 -15.57 -18.71 -5.30
C GLU A 106 -16.72 -17.86 -5.83
N LEU A 107 -16.76 -16.57 -5.47
CA LEU A 107 -17.80 -15.65 -5.95
C LEU A 107 -17.78 -15.55 -7.48
N ARG A 108 -16.58 -15.48 -8.08
CA ARG A 108 -16.43 -15.50 -9.55
C ARG A 108 -17.01 -16.78 -10.16
N ARG A 109 -16.75 -17.95 -9.56
CA ARG A 109 -17.28 -19.24 -10.05
C ARG A 109 -18.80 -19.28 -9.95
N ALA A 110 -19.36 -18.82 -8.83
CA ALA A 110 -20.81 -18.74 -8.63
C ALA A 110 -21.51 -17.82 -9.66
N LYS A 111 -20.79 -16.83 -10.20
CA LYS A 111 -21.27 -15.90 -11.24
C LYS A 111 -20.86 -16.30 -12.65
N SER A 112 -20.69 -17.58 -12.92
CA SER A 112 -20.35 -18.09 -14.27
C SER A 112 -19.08 -17.47 -14.87
N GLY A 113 -18.11 -17.10 -14.03
CA GLY A 113 -16.83 -16.52 -14.44
C GLY A 113 -16.80 -14.99 -14.54
N ILE A 114 -17.93 -14.30 -14.29
CA ILE A 114 -18.00 -12.83 -14.25
C ILE A 114 -17.15 -12.30 -13.08
N CYS A 115 -16.36 -11.25 -13.33
CA CYS A 115 -15.51 -10.66 -12.31
C CYS A 115 -16.33 -10.15 -11.11
N PRO A 116 -15.97 -10.51 -9.86
CA PRO A 116 -16.67 -10.08 -8.65
C PRO A 116 -16.74 -8.56 -8.43
N LEU A 117 -15.88 -7.79 -9.08
CA LEU A 117 -15.86 -6.33 -8.95
C LEU A 117 -16.90 -5.64 -9.85
N TYR A 118 -17.52 -6.37 -10.77
CA TYR A 118 -18.66 -5.90 -11.56
C TYR A 118 -19.98 -6.36 -10.94
N LEU A 119 -20.52 -5.51 -10.10
CA LEU A 119 -21.80 -5.67 -9.41
C LEU A 119 -22.97 -4.99 -10.16
N PRO A 120 -24.21 -5.47 -9.98
CA PRO A 120 -25.40 -4.82 -10.54
C PRO A 120 -25.53 -3.36 -10.08
N GLY A 121 -25.88 -2.45 -11.00
CA GLY A 121 -26.04 -1.02 -10.69
C GLY A 121 -24.73 -0.21 -10.72
N LEU A 122 -23.58 -0.85 -10.93
CA LEU A 122 -22.30 -0.18 -11.07
C LEU A 122 -22.21 0.64 -12.38
N ARG A 123 -21.80 1.89 -12.25
CA ARG A 123 -21.61 2.84 -13.34
C ARG A 123 -20.25 3.51 -13.22
N PHE A 124 -19.57 3.68 -14.33
CA PHE A 124 -18.28 4.36 -14.39
C PHE A 124 -18.44 5.79 -14.90
N SER A 125 -17.86 6.74 -14.19
CA SER A 125 -17.72 8.13 -14.61
C SER A 125 -16.28 8.37 -15.05
N ARG A 126 -16.06 8.39 -16.37
CA ARG A 126 -14.75 8.61 -16.99
C ARG A 126 -14.54 10.07 -17.31
N THR A 127 -15.55 10.77 -17.80
CA THR A 127 -15.42 12.16 -18.26
C THR A 127 -15.67 13.17 -17.14
N VAL A 128 -15.30 14.42 -17.41
CA VAL A 128 -15.56 15.52 -16.48
C VAL A 128 -17.05 15.83 -16.44
N GLU A 129 -17.72 15.76 -17.59
CA GLU A 129 -19.15 16.00 -17.75
C GLU A 129 -19.96 14.97 -16.94
N GLU A 130 -19.61 13.69 -17.02
CA GLU A 130 -20.21 12.63 -16.21
C GLU A 130 -20.06 12.93 -14.71
N SER A 131 -18.85 13.31 -14.28
CA SER A 131 -18.57 13.68 -12.89
C SER A 131 -19.40 14.89 -12.43
N ILE A 132 -19.56 15.90 -13.28
CA ILE A 132 -20.40 17.07 -13.00
C ILE A 132 -21.88 16.68 -12.86
N GLU A 133 -22.40 15.81 -13.74
CA GLU A 133 -23.78 15.35 -13.63
C GLU A 133 -24.04 14.58 -12.32
N LEU A 134 -23.07 13.82 -11.82
CA LEU A 134 -23.19 13.14 -10.52
C LEU A 134 -23.42 14.11 -9.36
N ASN A 135 -22.81 15.30 -9.40
CA ASN A 135 -23.02 16.32 -8.35
C ASN A 135 -24.46 16.85 -8.30
N LYS A 136 -25.27 16.63 -9.35
CA LYS A 136 -26.69 17.01 -9.39
C LYS A 136 -27.61 15.98 -8.74
N LYS A 137 -27.11 14.79 -8.40
CA LYS A 137 -27.93 13.75 -7.76
C LYS A 137 -28.32 14.14 -6.35
N LYS A 138 -29.63 14.19 -6.11
CA LYS A 138 -30.20 14.61 -4.82
C LYS A 138 -30.26 13.49 -3.79
N GLY A 139 -30.10 12.22 -4.14
CA GLY A 139 -30.16 11.14 -3.16
C GLY A 139 -30.10 9.76 -3.79
N GLY A 140 -29.86 8.75 -2.95
CA GLY A 140 -29.90 7.33 -3.35
C GLY A 140 -28.71 6.85 -4.17
N ALA A 141 -27.63 7.65 -4.25
CA ALA A 141 -26.40 7.27 -4.94
C ALA A 141 -25.29 6.93 -3.94
N ILE A 142 -24.51 5.89 -4.25
CA ILE A 142 -23.20 5.63 -3.64
C ILE A 142 -22.15 6.15 -4.62
N ILE A 143 -21.34 7.13 -4.19
CA ILE A 143 -20.31 7.74 -5.03
C ILE A 143 -18.94 7.47 -4.42
N ILE A 144 -18.16 6.61 -5.08
CA ILE A 144 -16.79 6.26 -4.71
C ILE A 144 -15.85 7.09 -5.58
N SER A 145 -14.99 7.90 -4.96
CA SER A 145 -14.08 8.77 -5.70
C SER A 145 -12.74 8.94 -4.98
N ALA A 146 -11.69 9.14 -5.77
CA ALA A 146 -10.34 9.40 -5.29
C ALA A 146 -10.11 10.91 -5.09
N SER A 147 -9.22 11.32 -4.16
CA SER A 147 -8.33 10.50 -3.33
C SER A 147 -8.94 10.01 -2.01
N GLY A 148 -8.38 8.94 -1.44
CA GLY A 148 -8.86 8.30 -0.20
C GLY A 148 -8.76 9.15 1.06
N MET A 149 -7.90 10.17 1.06
CA MET A 149 -7.76 11.14 2.16
C MET A 149 -8.48 12.47 1.92
N ALA A 150 -9.25 12.57 0.83
CA ALA A 150 -10.01 13.75 0.44
C ALA A 150 -9.21 15.03 0.11
N ASP A 151 -7.88 14.98 0.03
CA ASP A 151 -7.06 16.18 -0.20
C ASP A 151 -7.07 16.69 -1.64
N ALA A 152 -7.30 15.79 -2.60
CA ALA A 152 -7.16 16.05 -4.03
C ALA A 152 -8.13 15.21 -4.87
N GLY A 153 -8.30 15.61 -6.12
CA GLY A 153 -9.10 14.88 -7.10
C GLY A 153 -10.60 15.19 -7.06
N ARG A 154 -11.38 14.37 -7.78
CA ARG A 154 -12.81 14.57 -8.00
C ARG A 154 -13.62 14.50 -6.71
N ILE A 155 -13.13 13.78 -5.70
CA ILE A 155 -13.78 13.70 -4.39
C ILE A 155 -14.04 15.08 -3.77
N LYS A 156 -13.17 16.08 -3.98
CA LYS A 156 -13.38 17.44 -3.45
C LYS A 156 -14.63 18.09 -4.04
N HIS A 157 -14.94 17.82 -5.30
CA HIS A 157 -16.17 18.30 -5.92
C HIS A 157 -17.38 17.61 -5.29
N HIS A 158 -17.35 16.30 -5.09
CA HIS A 158 -18.44 15.59 -4.41
C HIS A 158 -18.65 16.07 -2.97
N LEU A 159 -17.58 16.28 -2.22
CA LEU A 159 -17.63 16.83 -0.87
C LEU A 159 -18.21 18.25 -0.87
N LYS A 160 -17.80 19.11 -1.82
CA LYS A 160 -18.36 20.45 -1.95
C LYS A 160 -19.89 20.45 -2.13
N HIS A 161 -20.43 19.50 -2.87
CA HIS A 161 -21.87 19.43 -3.14
C HIS A 161 -22.66 18.64 -2.09
N ASN A 162 -22.00 17.89 -1.19
CA ASN A 162 -22.67 17.01 -0.24
C ASN A 162 -22.41 17.35 1.24
N LEU A 163 -21.29 17.98 1.61
CA LEU A 163 -20.94 18.22 3.02
C LEU A 163 -21.96 19.10 3.77
N TRP A 164 -22.58 20.07 3.10
CA TRP A 164 -23.55 20.98 3.71
C TRP A 164 -24.96 20.37 3.83
N ARG A 165 -25.16 19.14 3.34
CA ARG A 165 -26.45 18.47 3.27
C ARG A 165 -26.60 17.49 4.43
N PRO A 166 -27.52 17.72 5.39
CA PRO A 166 -27.68 16.87 6.58
C PRO A 166 -28.17 15.44 6.27
N GLU A 167 -28.79 15.23 5.11
CA GLU A 167 -29.22 13.91 4.66
C GLU A 167 -28.08 13.05 4.09
N SER A 168 -26.98 13.66 3.67
CA SER A 168 -25.84 12.96 3.08
C SER A 168 -24.92 12.40 4.15
N THR A 169 -24.18 11.35 3.79
CA THR A 169 -23.15 10.74 4.63
C THR A 169 -21.83 10.73 3.88
N VAL A 170 -20.74 11.12 4.55
CA VAL A 170 -19.37 10.91 4.08
C VAL A 170 -18.76 9.78 4.89
N LEU A 171 -18.39 8.70 4.22
CA LEU A 171 -17.83 7.51 4.84
C LEU A 171 -16.36 7.37 4.47
N PHE A 172 -15.48 7.51 5.45
CA PHE A 172 -14.06 7.19 5.31
C PHE A 172 -13.83 5.70 5.57
N VAL A 173 -13.01 5.08 4.72
CA VAL A 173 -12.77 3.62 4.69
C VAL A 173 -11.29 3.27 4.81
N GLY A 174 -10.48 4.19 5.33
CA GLY A 174 -9.04 4.01 5.41
C GLY A 174 -8.39 5.09 6.27
N PHE A 175 -7.12 4.88 6.57
CA PHE A 175 -6.36 5.80 7.41
C PHE A 175 -6.36 7.23 6.86
N GLN A 176 -6.54 8.19 7.76
CA GLN A 176 -6.51 9.60 7.46
C GLN A 176 -5.33 10.23 8.21
N ALA A 177 -4.30 10.61 7.46
CA ALA A 177 -3.08 11.19 8.02
C ALA A 177 -3.35 12.59 8.60
N GLU A 178 -2.55 12.99 9.58
CA GLU A 178 -2.61 14.33 10.15
C GLU A 178 -2.44 15.42 9.08
N GLY A 179 -3.22 16.49 9.19
CA GLY A 179 -3.22 17.61 8.24
C GLY A 179 -4.08 17.42 6.99
N THR A 180 -4.59 16.20 6.73
CA THR A 180 -5.47 15.93 5.59
C THR A 180 -6.89 16.46 5.83
N LEU A 181 -7.61 16.76 4.75
CA LEU A 181 -9.03 17.15 4.82
C LEU A 181 -9.87 16.04 5.45
N GLY A 182 -9.63 14.78 5.09
CA GLY A 182 -10.38 13.67 5.65
C GLY A 182 -10.17 13.53 7.16
N ARG A 183 -8.95 13.73 7.66
CA ARG A 183 -8.68 13.72 9.10
C ARG A 183 -9.43 14.81 9.85
N ARG A 184 -9.39 16.03 9.32
CA ARG A 184 -10.11 17.19 9.88
C ARG A 184 -11.63 16.96 9.97
N LEU A 185 -12.21 16.34 8.95
CA LEU A 185 -13.63 15.97 8.93
C LEU A 185 -13.96 14.92 10.01
N LEU A 186 -13.12 13.88 10.16
CA LEU A 186 -13.27 12.88 11.20
C LEU A 186 -13.14 13.44 12.62
N GLU A 187 -12.29 14.44 12.81
CA GLU A 187 -12.13 15.15 14.09
C GLU A 187 -13.29 16.13 14.39
N GLY A 188 -14.27 16.20 13.49
CA GLY A 188 -15.54 16.88 13.73
C GLY A 188 -15.53 18.38 13.42
N GLU A 189 -14.60 18.84 12.59
CA GLU A 189 -14.54 20.23 12.14
C GLU A 189 -15.87 20.63 11.47
N LYS A 190 -16.43 21.77 11.90
CA LYS A 190 -17.78 22.19 11.50
C LYS A 190 -17.81 23.00 10.20
N SER A 191 -16.66 23.47 9.74
CA SER A 191 -16.50 24.24 8.52
C SER A 191 -15.14 23.91 7.90
N VAL A 192 -15.09 23.67 6.59
CA VAL A 192 -13.84 23.37 5.87
C VAL A 192 -13.76 24.19 4.59
N ARG A 193 -12.53 24.49 4.15
CA ARG A 193 -12.31 25.24 2.90
C ARG A 193 -12.00 24.30 1.74
N ILE A 194 -12.87 24.30 0.72
CA ILE A 194 -12.72 23.47 -0.48
C ILE A 194 -12.81 24.38 -1.71
N HIS A 195 -11.81 24.33 -2.59
CA HIS A 195 -11.71 25.19 -3.79
C HIS A 195 -11.85 26.69 -3.51
N GLY A 196 -11.36 27.15 -2.35
CA GLY A 196 -11.41 28.55 -1.94
C GLY A 196 -12.72 28.99 -1.28
N GLU A 197 -13.73 28.11 -1.24
CA GLU A 197 -15.02 28.37 -0.60
C GLU A 197 -15.09 27.72 0.78
N GLU A 198 -15.72 28.41 1.73
CA GLU A 198 -16.01 27.88 3.05
C GLU A 198 -17.30 27.07 3.03
N ILE A 199 -17.24 25.82 3.50
CA ILE A 199 -18.34 24.86 3.42
C ILE A 199 -18.66 24.35 4.82
N MET A 200 -19.89 24.56 5.25
CA MET A 200 -20.41 24.01 6.50
C MET A 200 -20.51 22.49 6.42
N VAL A 201 -20.05 21.81 7.47
CA VAL A 201 -20.14 20.35 7.61
C VAL A 201 -21.42 20.03 8.39
N ARG A 202 -22.45 19.59 7.66
CA ARG A 202 -23.74 19.14 8.20
C ARG A 202 -24.03 17.67 7.88
N ALA A 203 -23.37 17.12 6.87
CA ALA A 203 -23.43 15.70 6.55
C ALA A 203 -22.95 14.84 7.73
N ASP A 204 -23.48 13.62 7.80
CA ASP A 204 -23.02 12.62 8.76
C ASP A 204 -21.61 12.16 8.36
N ILE A 205 -20.64 12.28 9.26
CA ILE A 205 -19.26 11.88 9.00
C ILE A 205 -19.01 10.57 9.74
N ARG A 206 -18.72 9.51 8.98
CA ARG A 206 -18.51 8.15 9.48
C ARG A 206 -17.12 7.67 9.13
N ASN A 207 -16.57 6.81 9.98
CA ASN A 207 -15.36 6.06 9.71
C ASN A 207 -15.65 4.57 9.83
N LEU A 208 -15.16 3.77 8.88
CA LEU A 208 -15.27 2.32 8.91
C LEU A 208 -13.87 1.72 8.74
N ASP A 209 -13.29 1.32 9.86
CA ASP A 209 -11.88 0.92 9.92
C ASP A 209 -11.59 -0.44 9.26
N GLY A 210 -12.61 -1.29 9.05
CA GLY A 210 -12.48 -2.64 8.48
C GLY A 210 -12.08 -2.71 7.00
N PHE A 211 -11.90 -1.56 6.34
CA PHE A 211 -11.45 -1.43 4.94
C PHE A 211 -9.99 -1.01 4.79
N SER A 212 -9.23 -0.87 5.86
CA SER A 212 -7.82 -0.50 5.73
C SER A 212 -6.92 -1.72 5.52
N ALA A 213 -5.94 -1.60 4.60
CA ALA A 213 -4.96 -2.64 4.28
C ALA A 213 -3.93 -2.89 5.40
N HIS A 214 -3.82 -1.96 6.35
CA HIS A 214 -2.76 -2.00 7.35
C HIS A 214 -3.12 -2.97 8.46
N ALA A 215 -2.20 -3.87 8.77
CA ALA A 215 -2.33 -4.76 9.90
C ALA A 215 -2.39 -3.95 11.20
N ASP A 216 -3.32 -4.30 12.09
CA ASP A 216 -3.38 -3.70 13.41
C ASP A 216 -2.25 -4.21 14.31
N GLN A 217 -2.14 -3.65 15.51
CA GLN A 217 -1.08 -4.00 16.45
C GLN A 217 -1.05 -5.51 16.76
N THR A 218 -2.23 -6.14 16.89
CA THR A 218 -2.37 -7.56 17.18
C THR A 218 -1.91 -8.42 16.00
N ALA A 219 -2.30 -8.06 14.78
CA ALA A 219 -1.94 -8.75 13.55
C ALA A 219 -0.44 -8.62 13.25
N LEU A 220 0.14 -7.42 13.42
CA LEU A 220 1.58 -7.19 13.30
C LEU A 220 2.35 -8.05 14.31
N LEU A 221 1.97 -8.03 15.59
CA LEU A 221 2.60 -8.86 16.61
C LEU A 221 2.49 -10.36 16.29
N LYS A 222 1.30 -10.80 15.86
CA LYS A 222 1.05 -12.20 15.47
C LYS A 222 1.95 -12.61 14.31
N TRP A 223 2.10 -11.76 13.29
CA TRP A 223 2.94 -12.02 12.14
C TRP A 223 4.43 -12.09 12.53
N VAL A 224 4.93 -11.16 13.36
CA VAL A 224 6.31 -11.19 13.84
C VAL A 224 6.61 -12.42 14.69
N LYS A 225 5.63 -12.91 15.47
CA LYS A 225 5.76 -14.17 16.24
C LYS A 225 5.84 -15.43 15.38
N GLN A 226 5.62 -15.36 14.06
CA GLN A 226 5.72 -16.53 13.17
C GLN A 226 7.17 -16.83 12.71
N PHE A 227 8.12 -15.92 12.95
CA PHE A 227 9.52 -16.18 12.66
C PHE A 227 10.04 -17.37 13.48
N LYS A 228 10.63 -18.36 12.81
CA LYS A 228 11.25 -19.53 13.48
C LYS A 228 12.53 -19.14 14.19
N VAL A 229 13.27 -18.20 13.61
CA VAL A 229 14.45 -17.56 14.21
C VAL A 229 14.16 -16.07 14.25
N SER A 230 14.13 -15.51 15.46
CA SER A 230 13.87 -14.09 15.65
C SER A 230 14.94 -13.24 14.96
N PRO A 231 14.55 -12.13 14.30
CA PRO A 231 15.52 -11.18 13.77
C PRO A 231 16.46 -10.66 14.86
N LYS A 232 17.64 -10.21 14.46
CA LYS A 232 18.61 -9.58 15.37
C LYS A 232 18.10 -8.24 15.87
N LYS A 233 17.49 -7.45 14.98
CA LYS A 233 16.84 -6.18 15.29
C LYS A 233 15.56 -5.98 14.47
N ILE A 234 14.60 -5.28 15.05
CA ILE A 234 13.36 -4.86 14.40
C ILE A 234 13.34 -3.33 14.34
N PHE A 235 13.18 -2.78 13.15
CA PHE A 235 13.02 -1.35 12.89
C PHE A 235 11.55 -1.02 12.64
N VAL A 236 10.96 -0.23 13.51
CA VAL A 236 9.57 0.22 13.41
C VAL A 236 9.53 1.54 12.66
N THR A 237 8.82 1.56 11.53
CA THR A 237 8.77 2.69 10.59
C THR A 237 7.34 2.96 10.13
N HIS A 238 7.13 3.96 9.27
CA HIS A 238 5.85 4.21 8.57
C HIS A 238 4.63 4.23 9.52
N GLY A 239 4.66 5.12 10.50
CA GLY A 239 3.57 5.35 11.46
C GLY A 239 3.75 6.67 12.20
N GLU A 240 2.68 7.15 12.82
CA GLU A 240 2.73 8.33 13.69
C GLU A 240 3.55 8.02 14.96
N GLU A 241 4.23 9.02 15.53
CA GLU A 241 5.13 8.87 16.69
C GLU A 241 4.53 8.01 17.82
N LYS A 242 3.29 8.31 18.21
CA LYS A 242 2.57 7.56 19.26
C LYS A 242 2.20 6.14 18.85
N GLY A 243 1.96 5.91 17.55
CA GLY A 243 1.69 4.59 16.99
C GLY A 243 2.94 3.72 16.96
N SER A 244 4.04 4.28 16.47
CA SER A 244 5.37 3.66 16.45
C SER A 244 5.84 3.30 17.86
N ALA A 245 5.73 4.24 18.81
CA ALA A 245 6.09 4.02 20.21
C ALA A 245 5.27 2.88 20.84
N ALA A 246 3.94 2.91 20.69
CA ALA A 246 3.07 1.87 21.25
C ALA A 246 3.35 0.47 20.68
N LEU A 247 3.67 0.37 19.39
CA LEU A 247 4.05 -0.90 18.78
C LEU A 247 5.42 -1.39 19.28
N ALA A 248 6.38 -0.48 19.37
CA ALA A 248 7.73 -0.79 19.84
C ALA A 248 7.73 -1.26 21.30
N ASP A 249 6.94 -0.61 22.17
CA ASP A 249 6.77 -1.01 23.57
C ASP A 249 6.26 -2.44 23.66
N ILE A 250 5.19 -2.78 22.92
CA ILE A 250 4.65 -4.14 22.93
C ILE A 250 5.63 -5.16 22.37
N PHE A 251 6.36 -4.81 21.32
CA PHE A 251 7.38 -5.70 20.78
C PHE A 251 8.50 -5.92 21.81
N GLY A 252 8.94 -4.88 22.52
CA GLY A 252 9.92 -5.00 23.60
C GLY A 252 9.44 -5.80 24.81
N GLU A 253 8.14 -5.78 25.10
CA GLU A 253 7.54 -6.60 26.17
C GLU A 253 7.36 -8.07 25.77
N GLN A 254 7.04 -8.34 24.50
CA GLN A 254 6.60 -9.65 24.02
C GLN A 254 7.68 -10.43 23.26
N LEU A 255 8.74 -9.77 22.82
CA LEU A 255 9.83 -10.35 22.04
C LEU A 255 11.16 -10.12 22.78
N THR A 256 12.13 -10.99 22.52
CA THR A 256 13.50 -10.85 23.05
C THR A 256 14.43 -10.07 22.12
N THR A 257 13.91 -9.61 20.97
CA THR A 257 14.66 -8.91 19.92
C THR A 257 14.72 -7.41 20.23
N GLU A 258 15.86 -6.80 19.96
CA GLU A 258 16.03 -5.34 20.05
C GLU A 258 15.10 -4.63 19.06
N VAL A 259 14.31 -3.69 19.56
CA VAL A 259 13.37 -2.90 18.74
C VAL A 259 13.85 -1.45 18.71
N ILE A 260 13.91 -0.89 17.51
CA ILE A 260 14.41 0.46 17.25
C ILE A 260 13.34 1.23 16.47
N ILE A 261 13.09 2.48 16.86
CA ILE A 261 12.33 3.44 16.06
C ILE A 261 13.36 4.41 15.48
N PRO A 262 13.72 4.28 14.18
CA PRO A 262 14.70 5.17 13.57
C PRO A 262 14.23 6.61 13.54
N ASP A 263 15.13 7.53 13.84
CA ASP A 263 14.91 8.95 13.59
C ASP A 263 15.09 9.27 12.10
N TRP A 264 14.49 10.38 11.66
CA TRP A 264 14.66 10.86 10.30
C TRP A 264 16.14 11.16 10.02
N LEU A 265 16.69 10.58 8.95
CA LEU A 265 18.10 10.61 8.55
C LEU A 265 19.07 9.81 9.44
N GLU A 266 18.58 9.02 10.39
CA GLU A 266 19.42 8.09 11.12
C GLU A 266 19.94 6.97 10.21
N VAL A 267 21.19 6.53 10.43
CA VAL A 267 21.89 5.55 9.60
C VAL A 267 22.34 4.37 10.44
N PHE A 268 22.02 3.16 9.98
CA PHE A 268 22.41 1.90 10.64
C PHE A 268 23.30 1.05 9.72
N ASP A 269 24.43 0.58 10.23
CA ASP A 269 25.28 -0.41 9.52
C ASP A 269 24.82 -1.84 9.84
N LEU A 270 24.11 -2.45 8.89
CA LEU A 270 23.59 -3.81 8.99
C LEU A 270 24.64 -4.89 8.64
N THR A 271 25.84 -4.49 8.21
CA THR A 271 26.90 -5.39 7.69
C THR A 271 27.99 -5.70 8.70
N SER A 272 27.99 -5.02 9.84
CA SER A 272 29.02 -5.13 10.89
C SER A 272 29.22 -6.57 11.40
N ASP A 273 28.16 -7.39 11.46
CA ASP A 273 28.23 -8.81 11.83
C ASP A 273 28.78 -9.74 10.72
N LEU A 274 28.77 -9.29 9.46
CA LEU A 274 29.33 -10.03 8.33
C LEU A 274 30.85 -9.87 8.23
N LYS A 275 31.44 -8.92 8.97
CA LYS A 275 32.88 -8.74 9.12
C LYS A 275 33.47 -9.75 10.11
N LYS A 276 33.12 -11.03 9.99
CA LYS A 276 34.02 -12.08 10.46
C LYS A 276 35.15 -12.12 9.45
N GLU A 277 36.34 -11.70 9.88
CA GLU A 277 37.59 -11.88 9.14
C GLU A 277 37.61 -13.29 8.56
N ILE A 278 37.55 -13.39 7.23
CA ILE A 278 38.00 -14.59 6.55
C ILE A 278 39.50 -14.59 6.81
N PRO A 279 40.08 -15.58 7.53
CA PRO A 279 41.52 -15.67 7.62
C PRO A 279 42.00 -16.00 6.21
N PHE A 280 42.48 -15.00 5.49
CA PHE A 280 43.25 -15.22 4.27
C PHE A 280 44.62 -15.74 4.72
N GLU A 281 44.68 -17.01 5.15
CA GLU A 281 45.92 -17.77 5.10
C GLU A 281 46.08 -18.27 3.67
N THR A 282 46.59 -17.41 2.81
CA THR A 282 47.35 -17.85 1.65
C THR A 282 48.51 -16.89 1.52
N GLU A 283 49.73 -17.40 1.71
CA GLU A 283 50.93 -16.74 1.19
C GLU A 283 50.68 -16.52 -0.30
N ILE A 284 50.33 -15.30 -0.67
CA ILE A 284 50.17 -14.91 -2.05
C ILE A 284 51.56 -15.03 -2.66
N ASN A 285 51.77 -16.05 -3.50
CA ASN A 285 53.00 -16.19 -4.23
C ASN A 285 53.06 -15.06 -5.29
N ILE A 286 53.74 -13.98 -4.93
CA ILE A 286 53.89 -12.76 -5.74
C ILE A 286 54.46 -13.09 -7.14
N GLU A 287 55.27 -14.14 -7.28
CA GLU A 287 55.78 -14.57 -8.58
C GLU A 287 54.67 -15.07 -9.51
N VAL A 288 53.67 -15.79 -8.96
CA VAL A 288 52.52 -16.28 -9.74
C VAL A 288 51.66 -15.11 -10.21
N LEU A 289 51.46 -14.10 -9.38
CA LEU A 289 50.73 -12.89 -9.76
C LEU A 289 51.47 -12.07 -10.82
N HIS A 290 52.79 -11.92 -10.68
CA HIS A 290 53.62 -11.25 -11.68
C HIS A 290 53.58 -12.00 -13.03
N GLN A 291 53.67 -13.33 -13.02
CA GLN A 291 53.55 -14.13 -14.24
C GLN A 291 52.18 -14.01 -14.88
N LEU A 292 51.10 -14.03 -14.10
CA LEU A 292 49.74 -13.87 -14.63
C LEU A 292 49.56 -12.48 -15.26
N ASN A 293 50.06 -11.43 -14.59
CA ASN A 293 49.96 -10.07 -15.10
C ASN A 293 50.76 -9.91 -16.40
N GLN A 294 51.97 -10.48 -16.48
CA GLN A 294 52.75 -10.46 -17.70
C GLN A 294 52.05 -11.19 -18.86
N GLN A 295 51.46 -12.36 -18.62
CA GLN A 295 50.69 -13.09 -19.64
C GLN A 295 49.46 -12.30 -20.12
N VAL A 296 48.81 -11.57 -19.22
CA VAL A 296 47.67 -10.71 -19.55
C VAL A 296 48.11 -9.54 -20.44
N GLN A 297 49.24 -8.89 -20.11
CA GLN A 297 49.79 -7.78 -20.91
C GLN A 297 50.20 -8.24 -22.32
N GLU A 298 50.92 -9.36 -22.44
CA GLU A 298 51.32 -9.92 -23.73
C GLU A 298 50.12 -10.26 -24.62
N LYS A 299 49.06 -10.78 -24.01
CA LYS A 299 47.81 -11.09 -24.73
C LYS A 299 47.07 -9.83 -25.15
N LEU A 300 47.13 -8.76 -24.33
CA LEU A 300 46.56 -7.46 -24.66
C LEU A 300 47.26 -6.82 -25.86
N ASP A 301 48.60 -6.82 -25.86
CA ASP A 301 49.40 -6.30 -26.97
C ASP A 301 49.12 -7.04 -28.27
N SER A 302 48.95 -8.38 -28.19
CA SER A 302 48.59 -9.21 -29.35
C SER A 302 47.19 -8.89 -29.90
N LEU A 303 46.23 -8.54 -29.03
CA LEU A 303 44.87 -8.19 -29.42
C LEU A 303 44.78 -6.79 -30.01
N ILE A 304 45.58 -5.84 -29.50
CA ILE A 304 45.69 -4.48 -30.04
C ILE A 304 46.36 -4.51 -31.42
N ALA A 305 47.39 -5.34 -31.62
CA ALA A 305 48.06 -5.50 -32.91
C ALA A 305 47.19 -6.18 -33.99
N ALA A 306 46.12 -6.88 -33.61
CA ALA A 306 45.24 -7.63 -34.52
C ALA A 306 44.07 -6.81 -35.10
N ASP A 307 44.04 -5.48 -34.89
CA ASP A 307 43.02 -4.53 -35.39
C ASP A 307 41.56 -5.02 -35.18
N ILE A 308 41.27 -5.45 -33.95
CA ILE A 308 39.94 -5.94 -33.56
C ILE A 308 39.03 -4.76 -33.26
N ASN A 309 37.88 -4.76 -33.94
CA ASN A 309 36.77 -3.81 -33.89
C ASN A 309 36.53 -3.19 -32.48
N LEU A 310 36.48 -1.86 -32.43
CA LEU A 310 36.54 -0.99 -31.24
C LEU A 310 35.58 -1.35 -30.08
N GLU A 311 34.43 -1.96 -30.37
CA GLU A 311 33.46 -2.34 -29.32
C GLU A 311 33.92 -3.51 -28.44
N LYS A 312 34.58 -4.54 -29.01
CA LYS A 312 35.07 -5.68 -28.23
C LYS A 312 36.30 -5.32 -27.39
N SER A 313 37.12 -4.39 -27.89
CA SER A 313 38.30 -3.88 -27.18
C SER A 313 37.91 -3.09 -25.93
N TYR A 314 36.76 -2.41 -25.94
CA TYR A 314 36.26 -1.65 -24.79
C TYR A 314 35.76 -2.54 -23.64
N GLU A 315 35.11 -3.67 -23.96
CA GLU A 315 34.69 -4.65 -22.94
C GLU A 315 35.89 -5.34 -22.28
N VAL A 316 36.88 -5.76 -23.09
CA VAL A 316 38.11 -6.39 -22.58
C VAL A 316 38.90 -5.41 -21.72
N PHE A 317 39.02 -4.14 -22.13
CA PHE A 317 39.67 -3.10 -21.35
C PHE A 317 38.98 -2.86 -19.99
N ASN A 318 37.65 -2.84 -19.96
CA ASN A 318 36.91 -2.66 -18.71
C ASN A 318 36.99 -3.88 -17.77
N LEU A 319 37.04 -5.09 -18.33
CA LEU A 319 37.23 -6.31 -17.53
C LEU A 319 38.61 -6.31 -16.86
N LEU A 320 39.64 -5.90 -17.60
CA LEU A 320 41.02 -5.80 -17.11
C LEU A 320 41.19 -4.71 -16.06
N LYS A 321 40.53 -3.56 -16.24
CA LYS A 321 40.55 -2.48 -15.25
C LYS A 321 39.88 -2.89 -13.93
N ARG A 322 38.84 -3.74 -13.99
CA ARG A 322 38.24 -4.33 -12.79
C ARG A 322 39.19 -5.32 -12.11
N LEU A 323 39.87 -6.16 -12.89
CA LEU A 323 40.82 -7.14 -12.37
C LEU A 323 42.03 -6.46 -11.72
N GLN A 324 42.52 -5.36 -12.29
CA GLN A 324 43.62 -4.57 -11.73
C GLN A 324 43.20 -3.83 -10.45
N ASN A 325 42.00 -3.26 -10.40
CA ASN A 325 41.47 -2.67 -9.17
C ASN A 325 41.25 -3.69 -8.04
N GLU A 326 40.91 -4.94 -8.37
CA GLU A 326 40.80 -6.02 -7.39
C GLU A 326 42.19 -6.49 -6.92
N LEU A 327 43.20 -6.47 -7.78
CA LEU A 327 44.60 -6.75 -7.39
C LEU A 327 45.19 -5.65 -6.49
N ASP A 328 44.95 -4.37 -6.80
CA ASP A 328 45.40 -3.22 -5.99
C ASP A 328 44.74 -3.18 -4.59
N ARG A 329 43.59 -3.85 -4.42
CA ARG A 329 42.91 -3.99 -3.12
C ARG A 329 43.52 -5.06 -2.23
N VAL A 330 44.32 -5.95 -2.81
CA VAL A 330 44.91 -7.12 -2.14
C VAL A 330 46.41 -6.92 -1.90
N SER A 331 47.06 -5.93 -2.53
CA SER A 331 48.44 -5.48 -2.28
C SER A 331 48.54 -4.39 -1.22
#